data_AF-A0AAN9A497-F1
#
_entry.id   AF-A0AAN9A497-F1
#
_cell.length_a   1.000
_cell.length_b   1.000
_cell.length_c   1.000
_cell.angle_alpha   90.00
_cell.angle_beta   90.00
_cell.angle_gamma   90.00
#
_symmetry.space_group_name_H-M   'P 1'
#
loop_
_entity.id
_entity.type
_entity.pdbx_description
1 polymer ?
#
loop_
_entity_poly.entity_id
_entity_poly.type
_entity_poly.pdbx_seq_one_letter_code
_entity_poly.pdbx_strand_id
1 'polypeptide(L)'
;MEEDDSVSEDEWTSVKRRFAVEGLEWDTLESHNCTLHVWRMLVDAEANLKAARHVSDKLRRQHDEEKIELEEYTEHLRLKCEERVKELDDEVKVLKEDLEALLVGTQAVTAMLLKEGLHDVAQSSLGEQIAYLLVERSKLTEELNTARTKPSSDHEKELTSQLIKVSTDFELLKRTHQEAESQLTEMRDRVSLLEKASRQLEVDNETLAYKLSEALAEIEDNEGQLRRYNRNPSLKHCDSINFRSHDDYGPPSLRSLPLSEGSLTRGDSYRRSLRRRESPRNSGRKKKNEPLKAERGKSPRSSSRRRHSSRSGSLGKEIGENREDMIPLDVCDTSLPLSGRNHDKCETQSNSSHIYTSPSHQKLHSLLDGQILNSRNQLTKLDEVKQLQDEINNIKKDLVVAGDRYEFIVRKYELYKIRSKSKVTCLRSKHVSDVEAFKKKNDQLEAQLSLQEDKLRAEEALRKQVEESLSAVRTERQDMAVRVRNSVRQVQDHENEIKLLREKISLIQDANNQLNEKLQELSITAIVG
;
A
#
# COMPACT_ATOMS: atom_id res chain seq x y z
N MET A 1 55.40 -25.62 -10.02
CA MET A 1 55.28 -25.63 -11.48
C MET A 1 55.59 -27.03 -11.91
N GLU A 2 54.58 -27.90 -11.84
CA GLU A 2 54.63 -29.17 -12.55
C GLU A 2 54.23 -28.81 -13.98
N GLU A 3 55.17 -28.95 -14.92
CA GLU A 3 54.89 -28.82 -16.33
C GLU A 3 53.89 -29.91 -16.69
N ASP A 4 52.65 -29.50 -16.91
CA ASP A 4 51.59 -30.35 -17.44
C ASP A 4 52.00 -30.68 -18.88
N ASP A 5 52.77 -31.76 -19.02
CA ASP A 5 53.05 -32.46 -20.27
C ASP A 5 51.74 -33.03 -20.81
N SER A 6 50.80 -32.14 -21.17
CA SER A 6 49.68 -32.44 -22.05
C SER A 6 50.24 -32.65 -23.45
N VAL A 7 51.07 -33.68 -23.60
CA VAL A 7 51.33 -34.35 -24.87
C VAL A 7 49.95 -34.57 -25.44
N SER A 8 49.65 -33.90 -26.56
CA SER A 8 48.40 -34.05 -27.28
C SER A 8 48.18 -35.54 -27.51
N GLU A 9 47.35 -36.17 -26.68
CA GLU A 9 46.99 -37.56 -26.89
C GLU A 9 46.44 -37.63 -28.30
N ASP A 10 47.20 -38.27 -29.19
CA ASP A 10 46.82 -38.45 -30.58
C ASP A 10 45.38 -38.98 -30.59
N GLU A 11 44.50 -38.34 -31.36
CA GLU A 11 43.07 -38.60 -31.39
C GLU A 11 42.78 -40.10 -31.58
N TRP A 12 43.66 -40.77 -32.34
CA TRP A 12 43.64 -42.22 -32.55
C TRP A 12 43.90 -43.03 -31.28
N THR A 13 44.79 -42.57 -30.40
CA THR A 13 45.06 -43.20 -29.11
C THR A 13 43.83 -43.10 -28.19
N SER A 14 43.12 -41.97 -28.24
CA SER A 14 41.87 -41.77 -27.51
C SER A 14 40.75 -42.69 -28.02
N VAL A 15 40.62 -42.83 -29.35
CA VAL A 15 39.68 -43.78 -29.96
C VAL A 15 40.04 -45.21 -29.57
N LYS A 16 41.30 -45.64 -29.69
CA LYS A 16 41.75 -46.98 -29.27
C LYS A 16 41.47 -47.25 -27.79
N ARG A 17 41.68 -46.26 -26.92
CA ARG A 17 41.35 -46.37 -25.49
C ARG A 17 39.85 -46.57 -25.27
N ARG A 18 38.99 -45.87 -26.01
CA ARG A 18 37.53 -46.06 -25.91
C ARG A 18 37.09 -47.44 -26.37
N PHE A 19 37.67 -47.97 -27.45
CA PHE A 19 37.45 -49.36 -27.87
C PHE A 19 37.82 -50.34 -26.76
N ALA A 20 38.97 -50.15 -26.11
CA ALA A 20 39.40 -50.98 -24.98
C ALA A 20 38.42 -50.89 -23.78
N VAL A 21 37.87 -49.70 -23.49
CA VAL A 21 36.85 -49.51 -22.44
C VAL A 21 35.55 -50.25 -22.75
N GLU A 22 35.18 -50.34 -24.03
CA GLU A 22 34.01 -51.10 -24.48
C GLU A 22 34.29 -52.61 -24.63
N GLY A 23 35.51 -53.05 -24.30
CA GLY A 23 35.92 -54.46 -24.38
C GLY A 23 36.21 -54.94 -25.80
N LEU A 24 36.48 -54.02 -26.74
CA LEU A 24 36.83 -54.31 -28.13
C LEU A 24 38.33 -54.13 -28.34
N GLU A 25 39.00 -55.18 -28.80
CA GLU A 25 40.41 -55.09 -29.21
C GLU A 25 40.52 -54.47 -30.60
N TRP A 26 41.15 -53.31 -30.69
CA TRP A 26 41.29 -52.55 -31.94
C TRP A 26 42.03 -53.32 -33.03
N ASP A 27 43.08 -54.07 -32.67
CA ASP A 27 43.96 -54.75 -33.63
C ASP A 27 43.36 -56.07 -34.15
N THR A 28 42.34 -56.62 -33.49
CA THR A 28 41.70 -57.90 -33.87
C THR A 28 40.37 -57.73 -34.61
N LEU A 29 39.76 -56.53 -34.57
CA LEU A 29 38.53 -56.24 -35.28
C LEU A 29 38.77 -55.98 -36.77
N GLU A 30 37.90 -56.53 -37.62
CA GLU A 30 37.87 -56.17 -39.04
C GLU A 30 37.61 -54.66 -39.23
N SER A 31 38.27 -54.06 -40.23
CA SER A 31 38.21 -52.62 -40.51
C SER A 31 36.77 -52.07 -40.65
N HIS A 32 35.85 -52.86 -41.22
CA HIS A 32 34.44 -52.48 -41.34
C HIS A 32 33.74 -52.35 -39.98
N ASN A 33 34.01 -53.26 -39.04
CA ASN A 33 33.43 -53.23 -37.69
C ASN A 33 34.00 -52.06 -36.86
N CYS A 34 35.29 -51.76 -37.00
CA CYS A 34 35.88 -50.55 -36.41
C CYS A 34 35.20 -49.28 -36.94
N THR A 35 34.98 -49.20 -38.25
CA THR A 35 34.33 -48.05 -38.89
C THR A 35 32.90 -47.86 -38.38
N LEU A 36 32.11 -48.94 -38.29
CA LEU A 36 30.74 -48.89 -37.74
C LEU A 36 30.71 -48.42 -36.29
N HIS A 37 31.66 -48.87 -35.47
CA HIS A 37 31.74 -48.48 -34.07
C HIS A 37 32.14 -47.02 -33.88
N VAL A 38 33.13 -46.53 -34.63
CA VAL A 38 33.48 -45.10 -34.66
C VAL A 38 32.28 -44.27 -35.12
N TRP A 39 31.54 -44.71 -36.14
CA TRP A 39 30.34 -44.01 -36.60
C TRP A 39 29.27 -43.93 -35.51
N ARG A 40 29.02 -45.04 -34.78
CA ARG A 40 28.11 -45.03 -33.62
C ARG A 40 28.57 -44.04 -32.55
N MET A 41 29.86 -44.02 -32.20
CA MET A 41 30.40 -43.05 -31.25
C MET A 41 30.20 -41.60 -31.71
N LEU A 42 30.35 -41.32 -33.00
CA LEU A 42 30.12 -39.98 -33.56
C LEU A 42 28.64 -39.58 -33.47
N VAL A 43 27.72 -40.51 -33.76
CA VAL A 43 26.26 -40.27 -33.62
C VAL A 43 25.90 -40.02 -32.15
N ASP A 44 26.43 -40.81 -31.22
CA ASP A 44 26.20 -40.62 -29.78
C ASP A 44 26.80 -39.29 -29.29
N ALA A 45 27.99 -38.91 -29.77
CA ALA A 45 28.60 -37.63 -29.49
C ALA A 45 27.76 -36.45 -30.03
N GLU A 46 27.21 -36.57 -31.24
CA GLU A 46 26.31 -35.57 -31.80
C GLU A 46 25.02 -35.43 -30.98
N ALA A 47 24.42 -36.55 -30.56
CA ALA A 47 23.24 -36.57 -29.70
C ALA A 47 23.52 -35.91 -28.34
N ASN A 48 24.65 -36.24 -27.71
CA ASN A 48 25.09 -35.65 -26.46
C ASN A 48 25.36 -34.15 -26.61
N LEU A 49 25.97 -33.72 -27.72
CA LEU A 49 26.23 -32.31 -28.00
C LEU A 49 24.93 -31.53 -28.21
N LYS A 50 23.93 -32.11 -28.89
CA LYS A 50 22.58 -31.53 -29.00
C LYS A 50 21.90 -31.40 -27.63
N ALA A 51 21.98 -32.43 -26.79
CA ALA A 51 21.45 -32.39 -25.43
C ALA A 51 22.14 -31.32 -24.57
N ALA A 52 23.48 -31.24 -24.64
CA ALA A 52 24.26 -30.23 -23.94
C ALA A 52 23.91 -28.80 -24.40
N ARG A 53 23.75 -28.58 -25.71
CA ARG A 53 23.26 -27.29 -26.26
C ARG A 53 21.88 -26.94 -25.70
N HIS A 54 20.95 -27.89 -25.69
CA HIS A 54 19.61 -27.65 -25.15
C HIS A 54 19.64 -27.31 -23.65
N VAL A 55 20.47 -27.98 -22.84
CA VAL A 55 20.66 -27.65 -21.43
C VAL A 55 21.29 -26.27 -21.26
N SER A 56 22.29 -25.92 -22.07
CA SER A 56 22.89 -24.58 -22.06
C SER A 56 21.88 -23.49 -22.41
N ASP A 57 21.06 -23.70 -23.44
CA ASP A 57 19.99 -22.77 -23.82
C ASP A 57 18.94 -22.65 -22.72
N LYS A 58 18.61 -23.74 -22.03
CA LYS A 58 17.68 -23.71 -20.89
C LYS A 58 18.26 -22.89 -19.74
N LEU A 59 19.54 -23.10 -19.39
CA LEU A 59 20.21 -22.32 -18.34
C LEU A 59 20.31 -20.84 -18.69
N ARG A 60 20.57 -20.51 -19.97
CA ARG A 60 20.55 -19.10 -20.43
C ARG A 60 19.19 -18.45 -20.20
N ARG A 61 18.10 -19.11 -20.58
CA ARG A 61 16.74 -18.59 -20.34
C ARG A 61 16.45 -18.43 -18.85
N GLN A 62 16.85 -19.38 -18.02
CA GLN A 62 16.68 -19.27 -16.56
C GLN A 62 17.47 -18.09 -15.99
N HIS A 63 18.71 -17.88 -16.43
CA HIS A 63 19.51 -16.74 -16.01
C HIS A 63 18.92 -15.41 -16.50
N ASP A 64 18.37 -15.36 -17.71
CA ASP A 64 17.68 -14.16 -18.22
C ASP A 64 16.38 -13.88 -17.42
N GLU A 65 15.63 -14.91 -17.05
CA GLU A 65 14.45 -14.81 -16.17
C GLU A 65 14.82 -14.29 -14.77
N GLU A 66 15.83 -14.89 -14.12
CA GLU A 66 16.32 -14.46 -12.80
C GLU A 66 16.84 -13.01 -12.84
N LYS A 67 17.50 -12.62 -13.94
CA LYS A 67 17.95 -11.23 -14.14
C LYS A 67 16.78 -10.26 -14.20
N ILE A 68 15.72 -10.59 -14.93
CA ILE A 68 14.50 -9.75 -15.01
C ILE A 68 13.85 -9.64 -13.62
N GLU A 69 13.73 -10.74 -12.88
CA GLU A 69 13.17 -10.71 -11.52
C GLU A 69 13.98 -9.81 -10.56
N LEU A 70 15.32 -9.83 -10.67
CA LEU A 70 16.19 -8.93 -9.90
C LEU A 70 16.04 -7.47 -10.32
N GLU A 71 15.92 -7.19 -11.62
CA GLU A 71 15.64 -5.84 -12.13
C GLU A 71 14.28 -5.32 -11.61
N GLU A 72 13.24 -6.16 -11.59
CA GLU A 72 11.93 -5.81 -11.02
C GLU A 72 12.00 -5.56 -9.49
N TYR A 73 12.74 -6.39 -8.76
CA TYR A 73 12.90 -6.23 -7.31
C TYR A 73 13.69 -4.96 -6.94
N THR A 74 14.76 -4.67 -7.69
CA THR A 74 15.55 -3.45 -7.49
C THR A 74 14.74 -2.20 -7.81
N GLU A 75 13.91 -2.23 -8.86
CA GLU A 75 13.00 -1.12 -9.19
C GLU A 75 11.93 -0.93 -8.11
N HIS A 76 11.38 -2.01 -7.55
CA HIS A 76 10.44 -1.94 -6.44
C HIS A 76 11.07 -1.29 -5.19
N LEU A 77 12.31 -1.66 -4.85
CA LEU A 77 13.05 -1.04 -3.75
C LEU A 77 13.32 0.44 -4.02
N ARG A 78 13.71 0.81 -5.26
CA ARG A 78 13.93 2.21 -5.67
C ARG A 78 12.68 3.05 -5.46
N LEU A 79 11.53 2.59 -5.95
CA LEU A 79 10.24 3.29 -5.79
C LEU A 79 9.86 3.47 -4.31
N LYS A 80 10.11 2.47 -3.47
CA LYS A 80 9.82 2.55 -2.03
C LYS A 80 10.73 3.53 -1.30
N CYS A 81 12.00 3.61 -1.70
CA CYS A 81 12.93 4.61 -1.19
C CYS A 81 12.50 6.02 -1.62
N GLU A 82 12.09 6.21 -2.87
CA GLU A 82 11.57 7.49 -3.37
C GLU A 82 10.30 7.94 -2.62
N GLU A 83 9.37 7.01 -2.37
CA GLU A 83 8.18 7.27 -1.56
C GLU A 83 8.55 7.72 -0.14
N ARG A 84 9.50 7.03 0.52
CA ARG A 84 9.94 7.41 1.87
C ARG A 84 10.65 8.76 1.92
N VAL A 85 11.46 9.09 0.90
CA VAL A 85 12.09 10.40 0.79
C VAL A 85 11.02 11.49 0.64
N LYS A 86 10.01 11.25 -0.20
CA LYS A 86 8.89 12.19 -0.37
C LYS A 86 8.09 12.39 0.92
N GLU A 87 7.81 11.33 1.66
CA GLU A 87 7.16 11.44 2.98
C GLU A 87 7.99 12.29 3.96
N LEU A 88 9.31 12.09 4.01
CA LEU A 88 10.20 12.87 4.86
C LEU A 88 10.27 14.34 4.43
N ASP A 89 10.25 14.63 3.12
CA ASP A 89 10.20 16.00 2.60
C ASP A 89 8.88 16.69 2.98
N ASP A 90 7.76 15.97 2.90
CA ASP A 90 6.45 16.46 3.34
C ASP A 90 6.43 16.71 4.86
N GLU A 91 6.99 15.80 5.68
CA GLU A 91 7.15 15.98 7.13
C GLU A 91 8.01 17.21 7.47
N VAL A 92 9.15 17.38 6.80
CA VAL A 92 10.02 18.55 6.98
C VAL A 92 9.31 19.84 6.58
N LYS A 93 8.49 19.81 5.54
CA LYS A 93 7.71 20.97 5.10
C LYS A 93 6.69 21.37 6.18
N VAL A 94 5.92 20.42 6.71
CA VAL A 94 4.96 20.68 7.80
C VAL A 94 5.66 21.23 9.04
N LEU A 95 6.80 20.65 9.44
CA LEU A 95 7.58 21.14 10.58
C LEU A 95 8.11 22.57 10.37
N LYS A 96 8.44 22.95 9.14
CA LYS A 96 8.83 24.34 8.81
C LYS A 96 7.64 25.31 8.92
N GLU A 97 6.48 24.90 8.42
CA GLU A 97 5.23 25.68 8.52
C GLU A 97 4.84 25.88 10.01
N ASP A 98 4.93 24.84 10.83
CA ASP A 98 4.68 24.91 12.28
C ASP A 98 5.68 25.82 13.01
N LEU A 99 6.96 25.73 12.66
CA LEU A 99 8.00 26.59 13.22
C LEU A 99 7.75 28.06 12.87
N GLU A 100 7.38 28.35 11.63
CA GLU A 100 7.05 29.71 11.17
C GLU A 100 5.80 30.25 11.89
N ALA A 101 4.75 29.43 12.03
CA ALA A 101 3.55 29.79 12.77
C ALA A 101 3.84 30.09 14.25
N LEU A 102 4.69 29.28 14.90
CA LEU A 102 5.14 29.53 16.28
C LEU A 102 5.96 30.81 16.40
N LEU A 103 6.80 31.12 15.42
CA LEU A 103 7.62 32.32 15.40
C LEU A 103 6.74 33.57 15.24
N VAL A 104 5.77 33.54 14.32
CA VAL A 104 4.77 34.60 14.17
C VAL A 104 3.93 34.77 15.44
N GLY A 105 3.49 33.66 16.05
CA GLY A 105 2.75 33.70 17.33
C GLY A 105 3.58 34.31 18.45
N THR A 106 4.86 33.97 18.54
CA THR A 106 5.80 34.54 19.53
C THR A 106 5.97 36.05 19.31
N GLN A 107 6.17 36.49 18.06
CA GLN A 107 6.26 37.92 17.71
C GLN A 107 4.98 38.68 18.06
N ALA A 108 3.81 38.08 17.83
CA ALA A 108 2.52 38.68 18.19
C ALA A 108 2.39 38.88 19.71
N VAL A 109 2.77 37.88 20.53
CA VAL A 109 2.80 38.00 21.99
C VAL A 109 3.75 39.11 22.43
N THR A 110 4.96 39.17 21.88
CA THR A 110 5.93 40.24 22.17
C THR A 110 5.36 41.61 21.82
N ALA A 111 4.72 41.77 20.66
CA ALA A 111 4.10 43.02 20.25
C ALA A 111 2.95 43.45 21.17
N MET A 112 2.12 42.50 21.63
CA MET A 112 1.06 42.79 22.61
C MET A 112 1.64 43.23 23.96
N LEU A 113 2.68 42.56 24.48
CA LEU A 113 3.33 42.94 25.73
C LEU A 113 3.93 44.36 25.65
N LEU A 114 4.56 44.71 24.53
CA LEU A 114 5.05 46.07 24.28
C LEU A 114 3.91 47.11 24.31
N LYS A 115 2.78 46.80 23.66
CA LYS A 115 1.62 47.70 23.60
C LYS A 115 0.99 47.96 24.97
N GLU A 116 0.97 46.96 25.85
CA GLU A 116 0.49 47.08 27.24
C GLU A 116 1.52 47.72 28.18
N GLY A 117 2.66 48.18 27.67
CA GLY A 117 3.69 48.85 28.45
C GLY A 117 4.65 47.91 29.20
N LEU A 118 4.51 46.60 29.04
CA LEU A 118 5.32 45.56 29.70
C LEU A 118 6.64 45.30 28.94
N HIS A 119 7.44 46.35 28.76
CA HIS A 119 8.67 46.30 27.95
C HIS A 119 9.69 45.30 28.50
N ASP A 120 9.90 45.29 29.81
CA ASP A 120 10.88 44.42 30.46
C ASP A 120 10.52 42.93 30.31
N VAL A 121 9.22 42.62 30.33
CA VAL A 121 8.70 41.26 30.10
C VAL A 121 8.76 40.91 28.61
N ALA A 122 8.46 41.85 27.71
CA ALA A 122 8.54 41.61 26.27
C ALA A 122 9.97 41.25 25.80
N GLN A 123 10.99 41.77 26.48
CA GLN A 123 12.40 41.47 26.17
C GLN A 123 12.93 40.21 26.89
N SER A 124 12.19 39.65 27.84
CA SER A 124 12.60 38.44 28.55
C SER A 124 12.43 37.19 27.68
N SER A 125 12.99 36.06 28.11
CA SER A 125 12.81 34.79 27.39
C SER A 125 11.33 34.38 27.36
N LEU A 126 10.92 33.57 26.36
CA LEU A 126 9.53 33.09 26.24
C LEU A 126 9.05 32.38 27.52
N GLY A 127 9.93 31.62 28.17
CA GLY A 127 9.62 30.97 29.45
C GLY A 127 9.28 31.96 30.57
N GLU A 128 10.01 33.07 30.65
CA GLU A 128 9.75 34.15 31.62
C GLU A 128 8.48 34.93 31.26
N GLN A 129 8.23 35.18 29.96
CA GLN A 129 6.99 35.78 29.48
C GLN A 129 5.77 34.94 29.90
N ILE A 130 5.83 33.62 29.68
CA ILE A 130 4.77 32.69 30.06
C ILE A 130 4.59 32.66 31.59
N ALA A 131 5.69 32.60 32.36
CA ALA A 131 5.62 32.59 33.81
C ALA A 131 4.96 33.87 34.36
N TYR A 132 5.33 35.04 33.83
CA TYR A 132 4.70 36.31 34.20
C TYR A 132 3.20 36.32 33.87
N LEU A 133 2.81 35.93 32.66
CA LEU A 133 1.41 35.88 32.23
C LEU A 133 0.58 34.91 33.07
N LEU A 134 1.15 33.76 33.50
CA LEU A 134 0.46 32.81 34.37
C LEU A 134 0.23 33.38 35.77
N VAL A 135 1.22 34.08 36.34
CA VAL A 135 1.08 34.74 37.65
C VAL A 135 0.02 35.84 37.58
N GLU A 136 0.09 36.73 36.57
CA GLU A 136 -0.87 37.82 36.42
C GLU A 136 -2.28 37.29 36.13
N ARG A 137 -2.41 36.22 35.32
CA ARG A 137 -3.69 35.53 35.13
C ARG A 137 -4.24 35.00 36.45
N SER A 138 -3.42 34.37 37.31
CA SER A 138 -3.87 33.87 38.61
C SER A 138 -4.40 35.00 39.48
N LYS A 139 -3.64 36.10 39.56
CA LYS A 139 -4.01 37.31 40.31
C LYS A 139 -5.31 37.93 39.80
N LEU A 140 -5.44 38.15 38.49
CA LEU A 140 -6.68 38.67 37.88
C LEU A 140 -7.87 37.72 38.10
N THR A 141 -7.63 36.40 38.10
CA THR A 141 -8.68 35.42 38.38
C THR A 141 -9.15 35.51 39.84
N GLU A 142 -8.22 35.71 40.79
CA GLU A 142 -8.55 35.97 42.19
C GLU A 142 -9.32 37.29 42.35
N GLU A 143 -8.85 38.38 41.74
CA GLU A 143 -9.55 39.67 41.74
C GLU A 143 -10.97 39.55 41.15
N LEU A 144 -11.14 38.85 40.02
CA LEU A 144 -12.44 38.61 39.40
C LEU A 144 -13.34 37.75 40.30
N ASN A 145 -12.79 36.73 40.97
CA ASN A 145 -13.54 35.94 41.94
C ASN A 145 -13.99 36.79 43.13
N THR A 146 -13.15 37.69 43.64
CA THR A 146 -13.58 38.63 44.70
C THR A 146 -14.65 39.61 44.20
N ALA A 147 -14.55 40.09 42.95
CA ALA A 147 -15.56 40.95 42.35
C ALA A 147 -16.90 40.20 42.14
N ARG A 148 -16.85 38.92 41.77
CA ARG A 148 -18.03 38.03 41.63
C ARG A 148 -18.72 37.72 42.95
N THR A 149 -18.06 37.88 44.10
CA THR A 149 -18.73 37.74 45.40
C THR A 149 -19.57 38.97 45.79
N LYS A 150 -19.54 40.06 45.01
CA LYS A 150 -20.52 41.15 45.16
C LYS A 150 -21.87 40.71 44.58
N PRO A 151 -22.99 40.93 45.30
CA PRO A 151 -24.30 40.43 44.90
C PRO A 151 -24.70 41.00 43.54
N SER A 152 -25.12 40.11 42.66
CA SER A 152 -25.42 40.38 41.26
C SER A 152 -26.43 41.51 41.10
N SER A 153 -26.02 42.61 40.47
CA SER A 153 -26.89 43.70 40.02
C SER A 153 -27.97 43.13 39.09
N ASP A 154 -29.17 43.70 39.08
CA ASP A 154 -30.28 43.26 38.20
C ASP A 154 -29.90 43.26 36.70
N HIS A 155 -28.86 44.01 36.31
CA HIS A 155 -28.26 43.95 34.97
C HIS A 155 -27.64 42.57 34.64
N GLU A 156 -27.05 41.86 35.61
CA GLU A 156 -26.52 40.51 35.40
C GLU A 156 -27.65 39.48 35.21
N LYS A 157 -28.82 39.70 35.79
CA LYS A 157 -30.00 38.85 35.55
C LYS A 157 -30.52 39.00 34.12
N GLU A 158 -30.48 40.22 33.58
CA GLU A 158 -30.83 40.47 32.18
C GLU A 158 -29.77 39.92 31.22
N LEU A 159 -28.48 40.09 31.54
CA LEU A 159 -27.39 39.55 30.73
C LEU A 159 -27.37 38.01 30.73
N THR A 160 -27.66 37.37 31.86
CA THR A 160 -27.82 35.91 31.93
C THR A 160 -29.06 35.45 31.16
N SER A 161 -30.16 36.20 31.18
CA SER A 161 -31.32 35.92 30.32
C SER A 161 -30.98 36.01 28.83
N GLN A 162 -30.23 37.04 28.41
CA GLN A 162 -29.75 37.16 27.03
C GLN A 162 -28.75 36.05 26.66
N LEU A 163 -27.86 35.68 27.57
CA LEU A 163 -26.91 34.58 27.35
C LEU A 163 -27.62 33.24 27.20
N ILE A 164 -28.65 32.97 28.00
CA ILE A 164 -29.50 31.79 27.85
C ILE A 164 -30.16 31.80 26.47
N LYS A 165 -30.71 32.94 26.03
CA LYS A 165 -31.32 33.08 24.71
C LYS A 165 -30.31 32.84 23.57
N VAL A 166 -29.13 33.46 23.64
CA VAL A 166 -28.07 33.26 22.64
C VAL A 166 -27.59 31.81 22.64
N SER A 167 -27.47 31.18 23.81
CA SER A 167 -27.11 29.77 23.92
C SER A 167 -28.17 28.86 23.32
N THR A 168 -29.47 29.17 23.50
CA THR A 168 -30.55 28.39 22.89
C THR A 168 -30.60 28.59 21.38
N ASP A 169 -30.37 29.80 20.89
CA ASP A 169 -30.33 30.12 19.47
C ASP A 169 -29.12 29.46 18.79
N PHE A 170 -27.96 29.41 19.48
CA PHE A 170 -26.77 28.72 19.01
C PHE A 170 -26.98 27.20 18.91
N GLU A 171 -27.59 26.56 19.92
CA GLU A 171 -27.94 25.13 19.87
C GLU A 171 -28.97 24.84 18.76
N LEU A 172 -29.94 25.73 18.54
CA LEU A 172 -30.86 25.62 17.42
C LEU A 172 -30.12 25.70 16.07
N LEU A 173 -29.24 26.69 15.91
CA LEU A 173 -28.45 26.86 14.70
C LEU A 173 -27.55 25.65 14.43
N LYS A 174 -26.92 25.10 15.48
CA LYS A 174 -26.10 23.89 15.40
C LYS A 174 -26.90 22.68 14.91
N ARG A 175 -28.14 22.49 15.40
CA ARG A 175 -29.04 21.44 14.89
C ARG A 175 -29.40 21.65 13.43
N THR A 176 -29.77 22.87 13.03
CA THR A 176 -30.09 23.16 11.63
C THR A 176 -28.90 22.96 10.69
N HIS A 177 -27.68 23.29 11.16
CA HIS A 177 -26.46 23.05 10.42
C HIS A 177 -26.18 21.56 10.25
N GLN A 178 -26.32 20.78 11.33
CA GLN A 178 -26.15 19.32 11.30
C GLN A 178 -27.17 18.63 10.38
N GLU A 179 -28.43 19.11 10.36
CA GLU A 179 -29.45 18.65 9.43
C GLU A 179 -29.07 18.94 7.97
N ALA A 180 -28.57 20.15 7.69
CA ALA A 180 -28.10 20.52 6.36
C ALA A 180 -26.87 19.70 5.93
N GLU A 181 -25.93 19.43 6.83
CA GLU A 181 -24.79 18.54 6.56
C GLU A 181 -25.25 17.12 6.26
N SER A 182 -26.21 16.59 7.03
CA SER A 182 -26.81 15.27 6.76
C SER A 182 -27.43 15.22 5.36
N GLN A 183 -28.19 16.25 4.97
CA GLN A 183 -28.77 16.34 3.63
C GLN A 183 -27.70 16.43 2.53
N LEU A 184 -26.61 17.18 2.76
CA LEU A 184 -25.49 17.24 1.82
C LEU A 184 -24.78 15.90 1.67
N THR A 185 -24.62 15.14 2.76
CA THR A 185 -24.04 13.78 2.69
C THR A 185 -24.95 12.84 1.91
N GLU A 186 -26.26 12.88 2.14
CA GLU A 186 -27.23 12.07 1.38
C GLU A 186 -27.22 12.42 -0.11
N MET A 187 -27.19 13.72 -0.45
CA MET A 187 -27.09 14.18 -1.83
C MET A 187 -25.78 13.76 -2.49
N ARG A 188 -24.65 13.80 -1.77
CA ARG A 188 -23.34 13.34 -2.25
C ARG A 188 -23.36 11.84 -2.54
N ASP A 189 -23.96 11.03 -1.67
CA ASP A 189 -24.11 9.59 -1.87
C ASP A 189 -25.00 9.28 -3.08
N ARG A 190 -26.10 10.03 -3.24
CA ARG A 190 -26.98 9.93 -4.40
C ARG A 190 -26.25 10.26 -5.71
N VAL A 191 -25.45 11.33 -5.73
CA VAL A 191 -24.61 11.69 -6.89
C VAL A 191 -23.58 10.58 -7.17
N SER A 192 -22.92 10.04 -6.15
CA SER A 192 -21.96 8.93 -6.32
C SER A 192 -22.60 7.68 -6.93
N LEU A 193 -23.84 7.36 -6.53
CA LEU A 193 -24.60 6.25 -7.11
C LEU A 193 -24.96 6.51 -8.58
N LEU A 194 -25.38 7.73 -8.90
CA LEU A 194 -25.69 8.13 -10.28
C LEU A 194 -24.44 8.11 -11.18
N GLU A 195 -23.29 8.57 -10.68
CA GLU A 195 -22.02 8.50 -11.42
C GLU A 195 -21.58 7.05 -11.69
N LYS A 196 -21.72 6.15 -10.72
CA LYS A 196 -21.44 4.72 -10.91
C LYS A 196 -22.37 4.11 -11.95
N ALA A 197 -23.66 4.43 -11.91
CA ALA A 197 -24.63 3.98 -12.91
C ALA A 197 -24.30 4.54 -14.30
N SER A 198 -23.89 5.81 -14.42
CA SER A 198 -23.46 6.43 -15.68
C SER A 198 -22.24 5.72 -16.28
N ARG A 199 -21.19 5.50 -15.47
CA ARG A 199 -19.98 4.75 -15.92
C ARG A 199 -20.30 3.33 -16.35
N GLN A 200 -21.25 2.66 -15.69
CA GLN A 200 -21.69 1.34 -16.11
C GLN A 200 -22.37 1.38 -17.49
N LEU A 201 -23.24 2.36 -17.72
CA LEU A 201 -23.88 2.56 -19.03
C LEU A 201 -22.85 2.89 -20.12
N GLU A 202 -21.79 3.64 -19.81
CA GLU A 202 -20.68 3.89 -20.74
C GLU A 202 -19.98 2.60 -21.14
N VAL A 203 -19.62 1.74 -20.18
CA VAL A 203 -18.99 0.43 -20.45
C VAL A 203 -19.91 -0.50 -21.24
N ASP A 204 -21.21 -0.52 -20.92
CA ASP A 204 -22.19 -1.33 -21.64
C ASP A 204 -22.33 -0.84 -23.09
N ASN A 205 -22.32 0.48 -23.32
CA ASN A 205 -22.33 1.08 -24.66
C ASN A 205 -21.06 0.77 -25.45
N GLU A 206 -19.87 0.85 -24.84
CA GLU A 206 -18.61 0.45 -25.47
C GLU A 206 -18.61 -1.04 -25.85
N THR A 207 -19.12 -1.89 -24.97
CA THR A 207 -19.25 -3.34 -25.22
C THR A 207 -20.21 -3.61 -26.37
N LEU A 208 -21.33 -2.90 -26.44
CA LEU A 208 -22.28 -2.99 -27.55
C LEU A 208 -21.67 -2.48 -28.86
N ALA A 209 -20.95 -1.36 -28.83
CA ALA A 209 -20.25 -0.81 -29.99
C ALA A 209 -19.18 -1.78 -30.52
N TYR A 210 -18.42 -2.43 -29.64
CA TYR A 210 -17.47 -3.48 -30.00
C TYR A 210 -18.16 -4.67 -30.69
N LYS A 211 -19.24 -5.19 -30.11
CA LYS A 211 -20.03 -6.30 -30.70
C LYS A 211 -20.63 -5.93 -32.05
N LEU A 212 -21.10 -4.69 -32.21
CA LEU A 212 -21.60 -4.19 -33.49
C LEU A 212 -20.47 -4.12 -34.52
N SER A 213 -19.28 -3.67 -34.13
CA SER A 213 -18.10 -3.62 -35.01
C SER A 213 -17.65 -5.02 -35.43
N GLU A 214 -17.64 -5.98 -34.51
CA GLU A 214 -17.35 -7.39 -34.77
C GLU A 214 -18.36 -8.00 -35.76
N ALA A 215 -19.66 -7.76 -35.54
CA ALA A 215 -20.71 -8.23 -36.45
C ALA A 215 -20.62 -7.57 -37.85
N LEU A 216 -20.25 -6.29 -37.93
CA LEU A 216 -20.03 -5.61 -39.22
C LEU A 216 -18.82 -6.20 -39.96
N ALA A 217 -17.72 -6.48 -39.27
CA ALA A 217 -16.55 -7.14 -39.87
C ALA A 217 -16.88 -8.56 -40.37
N GLU A 218 -17.67 -9.33 -39.61
CA GLU A 218 -18.13 -10.65 -40.04
C GLU A 218 -19.03 -10.57 -41.29
N ILE A 219 -19.91 -9.56 -41.38
CA ILE A 219 -20.71 -9.31 -42.58
C ILE A 219 -19.81 -8.95 -43.77
N GLU A 220 -18.81 -8.10 -43.58
CA GLU A 220 -17.88 -7.70 -44.65
C GLU A 220 -17.06 -8.89 -45.16
N ASP A 221 -16.57 -9.76 -44.27
CA ASP A 221 -15.91 -11.01 -44.62
C ASP A 221 -16.84 -11.96 -45.40
N ASN A 222 -18.08 -12.11 -44.95
CA ASN A 222 -19.10 -12.92 -45.62
C ASN A 222 -19.44 -12.37 -47.02
N GLU A 223 -19.57 -11.04 -47.17
CA GLU A 223 -19.73 -10.39 -48.47
C GLU A 223 -18.51 -10.63 -49.37
N GLY A 224 -17.30 -10.55 -48.81
CA GLY A 224 -16.05 -10.84 -49.50
C GLY A 224 -16.02 -12.27 -50.04
N GLN A 225 -16.45 -13.24 -49.24
CA GLN A 225 -16.62 -14.63 -49.66
C GLN A 225 -17.66 -14.77 -50.76
N LEU A 226 -18.83 -14.12 -50.63
CA LEU A 226 -19.88 -14.13 -51.66
C LEU A 226 -19.37 -13.54 -52.99
N ARG A 227 -18.61 -12.44 -52.96
CA ARG A 227 -18.02 -11.82 -54.16
C ARG A 227 -17.02 -12.76 -54.84
N ARG A 228 -16.22 -13.51 -54.07
CA ARG A 228 -15.31 -14.55 -54.61
C ARG A 228 -16.09 -15.70 -55.23
N TYR A 229 -17.16 -16.15 -54.57
CA TYR A 229 -18.03 -17.20 -55.07
C TYR A 229 -18.70 -16.79 -56.40
N ASN A 230 -19.21 -15.55 -56.50
CA ASN A 230 -19.80 -15.01 -57.72
C ASN A 230 -18.79 -14.75 -58.85
N ARG A 231 -17.51 -14.48 -58.54
CA ARG A 231 -16.44 -14.28 -59.53
C ARG A 231 -15.91 -15.57 -60.15
N ASN A 232 -16.20 -16.73 -59.59
CA ASN A 232 -15.89 -18.03 -60.19
C ASN A 232 -17.07 -18.51 -61.05
N PRO A 233 -17.06 -18.35 -62.38
CA PRO A 233 -18.19 -18.72 -63.23
C PRO A 233 -18.30 -20.24 -63.44
N SER A 234 -17.30 -21.02 -63.03
CA SER A 234 -17.15 -22.44 -63.34
C SER A 234 -18.03 -23.40 -62.54
N LEU A 235 -18.88 -22.88 -61.64
CA LEU A 235 -19.85 -23.67 -60.85
C LEU A 235 -21.32 -23.35 -61.20
N LYS A 236 -21.58 -22.61 -62.30
CA LYS A 236 -22.94 -22.34 -62.82
C LYS A 236 -23.44 -23.42 -63.79
N HIS A 237 -23.19 -24.69 -63.47
CA HIS A 237 -23.76 -25.79 -64.26
C HIS A 237 -24.13 -26.96 -63.35
N CYS A 238 -25.17 -26.79 -62.54
CA CYS A 238 -26.18 -27.82 -62.32
C CYS A 238 -27.36 -27.25 -61.52
N ASP A 239 -28.55 -27.54 -62.06
CA ASP A 239 -29.82 -27.72 -61.36
C ASP A 239 -30.64 -26.48 -60.97
N SER A 240 -31.32 -25.98 -62.00
CA SER A 240 -32.61 -25.33 -61.93
C SER A 240 -33.64 -26.24 -61.23
N ILE A 241 -33.77 -26.15 -59.91
CA ILE A 241 -34.91 -26.70 -59.18
C ILE A 241 -35.86 -25.54 -58.85
N ASN A 242 -36.99 -25.55 -59.56
CA ASN A 242 -38.19 -24.75 -59.30
C ASN A 242 -38.62 -24.87 -57.83
N PHE A 243 -38.38 -23.84 -57.03
CA PHE A 243 -39.15 -23.62 -55.81
C PHE A 243 -40.22 -22.58 -56.06
N ARG A 244 -41.46 -23.10 -56.09
CA ARG A 244 -42.71 -22.38 -56.20
C ARG A 244 -42.81 -21.28 -55.14
N SER A 245 -43.28 -20.13 -55.62
CA SER A 245 -44.01 -19.12 -54.89
C SER A 245 -44.94 -19.71 -53.82
N HIS A 246 -44.70 -19.36 -52.56
CA HIS A 246 -45.77 -19.31 -51.57
C HIS A 246 -45.75 -17.90 -51.00
N ASP A 247 -46.39 -17.00 -51.74
CA ASP A 247 -47.06 -15.85 -51.19
C ASP A 247 -48.11 -16.37 -50.20
N ASP A 248 -47.99 -16.02 -48.93
CA ASP A 248 -49.07 -15.82 -47.98
C ASP A 248 -48.45 -15.70 -46.59
N TYR A 249 -48.39 -14.47 -46.09
CA TYR A 249 -48.81 -14.04 -44.75
C TYR A 249 -48.20 -12.65 -44.52
N GLY A 250 -49.07 -11.65 -44.68
CA GLY A 250 -48.75 -10.23 -44.57
C GLY A 250 -48.29 -9.80 -43.17
N PRO A 251 -47.85 -8.54 -43.05
CA PRO A 251 -47.38 -7.98 -41.79
C PRO A 251 -48.58 -7.83 -40.85
N PRO A 252 -48.51 -8.30 -39.59
CA PRO A 252 -49.51 -7.91 -38.61
C PRO A 252 -49.33 -6.44 -38.29
N SER A 253 -50.28 -5.68 -38.83
CA SER A 253 -50.75 -4.36 -38.45
C SER A 253 -50.29 -3.86 -37.07
N LEU A 254 -49.81 -2.62 -37.08
CA LEU A 254 -49.71 -1.72 -35.94
C LEU A 254 -51.06 -1.69 -35.19
N ARG A 255 -51.14 -2.44 -34.08
CA ARG A 255 -52.23 -2.33 -33.11
C ARG A 255 -51.74 -1.57 -31.90
N SER A 256 -52.27 -0.35 -31.80
CA SER A 256 -52.54 0.48 -30.64
C SER A 256 -52.04 -0.02 -29.28
N LEU A 257 -51.28 0.85 -28.62
CA LEU A 257 -51.10 0.92 -27.17
C LEU A 257 -52.45 0.82 -26.43
N PRO A 258 -52.46 0.17 -25.26
CA PRO A 258 -53.16 0.71 -24.11
C PRO A 258 -52.15 1.16 -23.06
N LEU A 259 -52.28 2.42 -22.66
CA LEU A 259 -51.80 2.91 -21.37
C LEU A 259 -52.37 2.00 -20.27
N SER A 260 -51.50 1.45 -19.43
CA SER A 260 -51.87 0.97 -18.09
C SER A 260 -50.71 1.26 -17.15
N GLU A 261 -50.93 2.26 -16.29
CA GLU A 261 -50.28 2.37 -15.00
C GLU A 261 -50.51 1.09 -14.18
N GLY A 262 -49.57 0.79 -13.27
CA GLY A 262 -49.87 0.00 -12.07
C GLY A 262 -49.10 -1.31 -11.91
N SER A 263 -48.17 -1.28 -10.95
CA SER A 263 -48.05 -2.30 -9.89
C SER A 263 -47.46 -3.69 -10.21
N LEU A 264 -46.20 -3.84 -9.77
CA LEU A 264 -45.65 -4.90 -8.90
C LEU A 264 -45.59 -6.38 -9.37
N THR A 265 -44.46 -6.96 -8.96
CA THR A 265 -44.10 -8.38 -8.85
C THR A 265 -43.54 -9.07 -10.09
N ARG A 266 -42.27 -9.51 -10.00
CA ARG A 266 -41.71 -10.55 -10.85
C ARG A 266 -40.86 -11.49 -10.00
N GLY A 267 -41.45 -12.65 -9.72
CA GLY A 267 -40.74 -13.84 -9.27
C GLY A 267 -40.17 -14.63 -10.46
N ASP A 268 -39.08 -15.33 -10.14
CA ASP A 268 -38.75 -16.72 -10.48
C ASP A 268 -38.94 -17.30 -11.90
N SER A 269 -37.80 -17.86 -12.34
CA SER A 269 -37.61 -19.16 -13.01
C SER A 269 -37.97 -19.34 -14.50
N TYR A 270 -36.96 -19.63 -15.34
CA TYR A 270 -36.61 -21.00 -15.77
C TYR A 270 -35.67 -21.04 -17.01
N ARG A 271 -34.63 -21.89 -16.89
CA ARG A 271 -34.04 -22.85 -17.88
C ARG A 271 -33.75 -22.43 -19.34
N ARG A 272 -32.48 -22.60 -19.75
CA ARG A 272 -31.92 -23.67 -20.66
C ARG A 272 -30.47 -23.32 -21.02
N SER A 273 -29.48 -24.10 -20.59
CA SER A 273 -28.84 -25.24 -21.29
C SER A 273 -28.03 -24.88 -22.55
N LEU A 274 -26.72 -25.11 -22.51
CA LEU A 274 -25.83 -25.75 -23.53
C LEU A 274 -24.36 -25.49 -23.10
N ARG A 275 -23.66 -26.51 -22.59
CA ARG A 275 -22.68 -27.39 -23.26
C ARG A 275 -21.25 -26.82 -23.37
N ARG A 276 -20.31 -27.63 -22.85
CA ARG A 276 -18.96 -27.94 -23.38
C ARG A 276 -17.81 -26.95 -23.10
N ARG A 277 -16.93 -27.31 -22.15
CA ARG A 277 -15.60 -27.92 -22.42
C ARG A 277 -14.88 -28.22 -21.09
N GLU A 278 -14.76 -29.51 -20.79
CA GLU A 278 -13.80 -30.06 -19.83
C GLU A 278 -12.52 -30.46 -20.56
N SER A 279 -11.36 -30.26 -19.91
CA SER A 279 -10.05 -30.85 -20.25
C SER A 279 -9.07 -30.60 -19.07
N PRO A 280 -8.01 -31.40 -18.90
CA PRO A 280 -8.12 -32.73 -18.31
C PRO A 280 -7.25 -32.90 -17.04
N ARG A 281 -7.64 -33.88 -16.23
CA ARG A 281 -6.82 -34.48 -15.17
C ARG A 281 -5.50 -35.00 -15.74
N ASN A 282 -4.38 -34.66 -15.10
CA ASN A 282 -3.13 -35.36 -15.29
C ASN A 282 -2.81 -36.20 -14.05
N SER A 283 -2.87 -37.51 -14.22
CA SER A 283 -2.54 -38.53 -13.23
C SER A 283 -1.14 -39.07 -13.51
N GLY A 284 -0.26 -39.03 -12.50
CA GLY A 284 1.09 -39.59 -12.60
C GLY A 284 1.63 -40.08 -11.26
N ARG A 285 1.12 -41.22 -10.78
CA ARG A 285 1.76 -42.05 -9.75
C ARG A 285 2.99 -42.75 -10.37
N LYS A 286 4.18 -42.61 -9.77
CA LYS A 286 5.17 -43.70 -9.71
C LYS A 286 5.85 -43.72 -8.34
N LYS A 287 5.74 -44.88 -7.69
CA LYS A 287 6.49 -45.33 -6.51
C LYS A 287 7.92 -45.69 -6.94
N LYS A 288 8.92 -45.45 -6.07
CA LYS A 288 9.86 -46.49 -5.58
C LYS A 288 10.89 -45.92 -4.59
N ASN A 289 10.89 -46.53 -3.40
CA ASN A 289 12.02 -46.99 -2.58
C ASN A 289 13.02 -45.97 -1.96
N GLU A 290 12.88 -45.83 -0.63
CA GLU A 290 13.91 -45.74 0.42
C GLU A 290 15.15 -46.66 0.21
N PRO A 291 16.32 -46.48 0.91
CA PRO A 291 16.39 -46.04 2.32
C PRO A 291 17.57 -45.15 2.82
N LEU A 292 17.27 -44.50 3.96
CA LEU A 292 18.06 -44.32 5.19
C LEU A 292 19.09 -43.16 5.37
N LYS A 293 18.83 -42.44 6.48
CA LYS A 293 19.72 -41.62 7.35
C LYS A 293 20.13 -40.25 6.76
N ALA A 294 20.05 -39.11 7.46
CA ALA A 294 20.00 -38.81 8.88
C ALA A 294 19.42 -37.40 9.15
N GLU A 295 18.77 -37.24 10.31
CA GLU A 295 18.63 -36.03 11.14
C GLU A 295 18.65 -34.61 10.53
N ARG A 296 17.56 -33.84 10.70
CA ARG A 296 17.47 -32.65 11.59
C ARG A 296 16.25 -31.77 11.26
N GLY A 297 15.66 -31.20 12.31
CA GLY A 297 14.99 -29.90 12.26
C GLY A 297 13.50 -29.90 11.88
N LYS A 298 12.63 -30.10 12.87
CA LYS A 298 11.19 -29.79 12.77
C LYS A 298 11.00 -28.28 12.56
N SER A 299 10.41 -27.88 11.44
CA SER A 299 9.79 -26.56 11.24
C SER A 299 8.28 -26.63 11.50
N PRO A 300 7.66 -25.64 12.16
CA PRO A 300 6.22 -25.61 12.34
C PRO A 300 5.52 -25.09 11.07
N ARG A 301 4.44 -25.79 10.73
CA ARG A 301 3.47 -25.51 9.67
C ARG A 301 2.90 -24.10 9.79
N SER A 302 3.05 -23.32 8.73
CA SER A 302 2.32 -22.08 8.48
C SER A 302 0.88 -22.38 8.05
N SER A 303 -0.07 -22.01 8.90
CA SER A 303 -1.49 -21.99 8.63
C SER A 303 -1.82 -20.82 7.70
N SER A 304 -2.15 -21.13 6.44
CA SER A 304 -2.79 -20.21 5.52
C SER A 304 -4.17 -19.83 6.05
N ARG A 305 -4.34 -18.57 6.46
CA ARG A 305 -5.64 -17.98 6.78
C ARG A 305 -5.86 -16.77 5.87
N ARG A 306 -6.61 -17.00 4.80
CA ARG A 306 -7.29 -16.00 3.98
C ARG A 306 -7.86 -14.89 4.87
N ARG A 307 -7.50 -13.64 4.61
CA ARG A 307 -8.28 -12.46 5.01
C ARG A 307 -8.58 -11.63 3.77
N HIS A 308 -9.84 -11.22 3.72
CA HIS A 308 -10.44 -10.42 2.67
C HIS A 308 -9.76 -9.06 2.57
N SER A 309 -9.45 -8.69 1.33
CA SER A 309 -9.00 -7.36 0.94
C SER A 309 -10.19 -6.41 1.02
N SER A 310 -10.16 -5.51 2.00
CA SER A 310 -11.00 -4.33 2.02
C SER A 310 -10.24 -3.18 1.37
N ARG A 311 -10.72 -2.85 0.17
CA ARG A 311 -10.39 -1.70 -0.68
C ARG A 311 -10.65 -0.39 0.09
N SER A 312 -9.61 0.31 0.52
CA SER A 312 -9.71 1.70 1.01
C SER A 312 -9.39 2.65 -0.13
N GLY A 313 -10.41 3.37 -0.58
CA GLY A 313 -10.29 4.45 -1.54
C GLY A 313 -9.52 5.64 -0.96
N SER A 314 -8.68 6.18 -1.84
CA SER A 314 -8.12 7.52 -1.76
C SER A 314 -9.24 8.57 -1.92
N LEU A 315 -9.29 9.52 -1.00
CA LEU A 315 -9.90 10.86 -1.04
C LEU A 315 -9.48 11.47 0.31
N GLY A 316 -8.62 12.49 0.36
CA GLY A 316 -8.95 13.84 -0.07
C GLY A 316 -9.03 14.70 1.20
N LYS A 317 -7.97 15.47 1.45
CA LYS A 317 -7.85 16.53 2.46
C LYS A 317 -9.16 17.31 2.64
N GLU A 318 -9.67 17.40 3.86
CA GLU A 318 -10.21 18.65 4.44
C GLU A 318 -10.03 18.61 5.97
N ILE A 319 -9.25 19.59 6.46
CA ILE A 319 -9.38 20.43 7.66
C ILE A 319 -10.01 19.78 8.90
N GLY A 320 -9.21 19.74 9.97
CA GLY A 320 -9.58 19.18 11.25
C GLY A 320 -10.63 20.00 11.99
N GLU A 321 -11.49 19.28 12.71
CA GLU A 321 -12.23 19.78 13.86
C GLU A 321 -12.42 18.64 14.86
N ASN A 322 -12.27 18.98 16.13
CA ASN A 322 -12.34 18.10 17.29
C ASN A 322 -13.72 17.40 17.37
N ARG A 323 -13.77 16.10 17.07
CA ARG A 323 -14.91 15.26 17.43
C ARG A 323 -14.79 14.81 18.89
N GLU A 324 -15.47 15.55 19.77
CA GLU A 324 -15.91 15.02 21.05
C GLU A 324 -17.09 14.07 20.82
N ASP A 325 -16.87 12.78 21.12
CA ASP A 325 -17.90 11.75 21.08
C ASP A 325 -19.04 12.10 22.06
N MET A 326 -20.16 12.58 21.54
CA MET A 326 -21.42 12.70 22.26
C MET A 326 -21.97 11.31 22.58
N ILE A 327 -22.08 11.00 23.87
CA ILE A 327 -22.93 9.91 24.37
C ILE A 327 -24.34 10.49 24.63
N PRO A 328 -25.42 9.78 24.27
CA PRO A 328 -26.79 10.25 24.43
C PRO A 328 -27.13 10.42 25.92
N LEU A 329 -27.60 11.61 26.30
CA LEU A 329 -28.25 11.82 27.57
C LEU A 329 -29.74 11.51 27.39
N ASP A 330 -30.15 10.38 27.92
CA ASP A 330 -31.56 10.07 28.18
C ASP A 330 -32.16 11.18 29.06
N VAL A 331 -33.25 11.75 28.54
CA VAL A 331 -34.06 12.78 29.15
C VAL A 331 -34.89 12.15 30.26
N CYS A 332 -34.50 12.39 31.53
CA CYS A 332 -35.44 12.21 32.64
C CYS A 332 -36.28 13.49 32.76
N ASP A 333 -37.51 13.42 32.24
CA ASP A 333 -38.61 14.32 32.55
C ASP A 333 -38.73 14.51 34.06
N THR A 334 -38.40 15.70 34.55
CA THR A 334 -38.74 16.12 35.91
C THR A 334 -39.65 17.33 35.79
N SER A 335 -40.95 17.03 35.67
CA SER A 335 -42.03 17.99 35.78
C SER A 335 -41.98 18.72 37.13
N LEU A 336 -41.58 19.98 37.12
CA LEU A 336 -41.76 20.91 38.23
C LEU A 336 -43.17 21.51 38.20
N PRO A 337 -43.88 21.63 39.34
CA PRO A 337 -45.17 22.30 39.38
C PRO A 337 -44.97 23.82 39.48
N LEU A 338 -45.49 24.55 38.50
CA LEU A 338 -45.66 26.00 38.56
C LEU A 338 -46.72 26.34 39.63
N SER A 339 -46.28 26.83 40.79
CA SER A 339 -47.16 27.44 41.80
C SER A 339 -47.26 28.94 41.52
N GLY A 340 -48.19 29.33 40.64
CA GLY A 340 -48.61 30.71 40.47
C GLY A 340 -49.62 31.10 41.55
N ARG A 341 -49.17 31.83 42.57
CA ARG A 341 -50.05 32.51 43.54
C ARG A 341 -50.36 33.92 43.02
N ASN A 342 -51.53 34.08 42.41
CA ASN A 342 -52.11 35.39 42.12
C ASN A 342 -52.64 36.01 43.42
N HIS A 343 -52.11 37.18 43.78
CA HIS A 343 -52.67 38.07 44.79
C HIS A 343 -53.67 39.01 44.10
N ASP A 344 -54.96 38.64 44.09
CA ASP A 344 -56.03 39.60 43.81
C ASP A 344 -56.43 40.29 45.12
N LYS A 345 -56.08 41.57 45.17
CA LYS A 345 -56.58 42.54 46.14
C LYS A 345 -58.02 42.86 45.74
N CYS A 346 -58.99 42.53 46.58
CA CYS A 346 -60.35 43.05 46.47
C CYS A 346 -60.62 43.98 47.66
N GLU A 347 -60.78 45.25 47.34
CA GLU A 347 -61.08 46.37 48.23
C GLU A 347 -62.35 46.11 49.04
N THR A 348 -62.27 46.25 50.36
CA THR A 348 -63.46 46.36 51.22
C THR A 348 -63.60 47.81 51.65
N GLN A 349 -64.58 48.48 51.05
CA GLN A 349 -65.05 49.80 51.42
C GLN A 349 -65.54 49.83 52.87
N SER A 350 -65.07 50.85 53.56
CA SER A 350 -65.39 51.22 54.93
C SER A 350 -66.76 51.91 54.97
N ASN A 351 -67.69 51.42 55.80
CA ASN A 351 -68.83 52.21 56.26
C ASN A 351 -68.63 52.55 57.74
N SER A 352 -68.47 53.85 57.97
CA SER A 352 -68.32 54.54 59.24
C SER A 352 -69.68 54.66 59.93
N SER A 353 -69.75 54.28 61.21
CA SER A 353 -70.79 54.75 62.12
C SER A 353 -70.17 55.07 63.48
N HIS A 354 -70.06 56.38 63.74
CA HIS A 354 -69.68 57.00 65.00
C HIS A 354 -70.69 56.66 66.11
N ILE A 355 -70.20 56.14 67.24
CA ILE A 355 -70.93 56.14 68.51
C ILE A 355 -70.02 56.77 69.57
N TYR A 356 -70.48 57.90 70.11
CA TYR A 356 -69.87 58.65 71.20
C TYR A 356 -69.92 57.85 72.50
N THR A 357 -68.77 57.60 73.14
CA THR A 357 -68.72 57.15 74.54
C THR A 357 -67.63 57.86 75.35
N SER A 358 -67.90 57.86 76.66
CA SER A 358 -67.52 58.79 77.72
C SER A 358 -66.02 58.78 78.15
N PRO A 359 -65.47 59.85 78.76
CA PRO A 359 -64.02 60.10 78.87
C PRO A 359 -63.25 59.35 79.98
N SER A 360 -63.86 58.45 80.75
CA SER A 360 -63.19 57.77 81.90
C SER A 360 -62.82 56.29 81.67
N HIS A 361 -63.24 55.67 80.57
CA HIS A 361 -62.90 54.27 80.20
C HIS A 361 -61.74 54.14 79.19
N GLN A 362 -61.26 55.25 78.63
CA GLN A 362 -60.27 55.25 77.53
C GLN A 362 -58.86 54.78 77.95
N LYS A 363 -58.44 55.01 79.19
CA LYS A 363 -57.10 54.60 79.65
C LYS A 363 -56.96 53.09 79.78
N LEU A 364 -58.00 52.42 80.27
CA LEU A 364 -57.99 50.96 80.47
C LEU A 364 -58.15 50.22 79.13
N HIS A 365 -58.97 50.76 78.21
CA HIS A 365 -59.02 50.28 76.83
C HIS A 365 -57.68 50.46 76.10
N SER A 366 -57.01 51.61 76.21
CA SER A 366 -55.70 51.78 75.55
C SER A 366 -54.61 50.84 76.07
N LEU A 367 -54.65 50.47 77.36
CA LEU A 367 -53.70 49.51 77.95
C LEU A 367 -53.99 48.09 77.48
N LEU A 368 -55.26 47.68 77.43
CA LEU A 368 -55.68 46.37 76.91
C LEU A 368 -55.43 46.26 75.40
N ASP A 369 -55.76 47.29 74.63
CA ASP A 369 -55.49 47.36 73.19
C ASP A 369 -53.99 47.35 72.92
N GLY A 370 -53.19 48.05 73.74
CA GLY A 370 -51.73 47.98 73.70
C GLY A 370 -51.19 46.58 74.01
N GLN A 371 -51.75 45.89 75.00
CA GLN A 371 -51.36 44.52 75.37
C GLN A 371 -51.77 43.50 74.29
N ILE A 372 -52.96 43.64 73.70
CA ILE A 372 -53.43 42.83 72.57
C ILE A 372 -52.56 43.09 71.34
N LEU A 373 -52.23 44.35 71.06
CA LEU A 373 -51.36 44.71 69.93
C LEU A 373 -49.95 44.13 70.13
N ASN A 374 -49.41 44.22 71.35
CA ASN A 374 -48.11 43.63 71.65
C ASN A 374 -48.13 42.10 71.57
N SER A 375 -49.23 41.46 71.98
CA SER A 375 -49.43 40.01 71.84
C SER A 375 -49.53 39.60 70.36
N ARG A 376 -50.24 40.38 69.53
CA ARG A 376 -50.29 40.18 68.07
C ARG A 376 -48.92 40.38 67.41
N ASN A 377 -48.16 41.36 67.86
CA ASN A 377 -46.79 41.60 67.40
C ASN A 377 -45.84 40.47 67.82
N GLN A 378 -46.04 39.87 69.00
CA GLN A 378 -45.28 38.69 69.41
C GLN A 378 -45.67 37.45 68.60
N LEU A 379 -46.95 37.28 68.28
CA LEU A 379 -47.42 36.16 67.48
C LEU A 379 -46.89 36.23 66.04
N THR A 380 -46.94 37.41 65.41
CA THR A 380 -46.36 37.64 64.07
C THR A 380 -44.85 37.39 64.04
N LYS A 381 -44.11 37.84 65.06
CA LYS A 381 -42.68 37.51 65.20
C LYS A 381 -42.44 36.01 65.35
N LEU A 382 -43.29 35.28 66.08
CA LEU A 382 -43.19 33.81 66.19
C LEU A 382 -43.45 33.12 64.85
N ASP A 383 -44.44 33.59 64.08
CA ASP A 383 -44.73 33.07 62.74
C ASP A 383 -43.58 33.36 61.76
N GLU A 384 -42.99 34.56 61.81
CA GLU A 384 -41.78 34.90 61.05
C GLU A 384 -40.60 33.99 61.41
N VAL A 385 -40.36 33.77 62.72
CA VAL A 385 -39.30 32.86 63.17
C VAL A 385 -39.54 31.44 62.66
N LYS A 386 -40.79 30.96 62.69
CA LYS A 386 -41.15 29.64 62.16
C LYS A 386 -40.93 29.56 60.66
N GLN A 387 -41.32 30.59 59.92
CA GLN A 387 -41.10 30.67 58.47
C GLN A 387 -39.60 30.65 58.14
N LEU A 388 -38.79 31.46 58.83
CA LEU A 388 -37.34 31.46 58.67
C LEU A 388 -36.73 30.09 59.04
N GLN A 389 -37.25 29.41 60.06
CA GLN A 389 -36.81 28.07 60.43
C GLN A 389 -37.10 27.05 59.32
N ASP A 390 -38.27 27.13 58.67
CA ASP A 390 -38.63 26.27 57.54
C ASP A 390 -37.77 26.58 56.30
N GLU A 391 -37.50 27.85 56.02
CA GLU A 391 -36.58 28.27 54.95
C GLU A 391 -35.15 27.75 55.21
N ILE A 392 -34.65 27.86 56.43
CA ILE A 392 -33.35 27.27 56.82
C ILE A 392 -33.34 25.76 56.59
N ASN A 393 -34.41 25.05 56.95
CA ASN A 393 -34.50 23.60 56.76
C ASN A 393 -34.57 23.23 55.28
N ASN A 394 -35.23 24.03 54.44
CA ASN A 394 -35.27 23.83 52.99
C ASN A 394 -33.89 24.09 52.35
N ILE A 395 -33.23 25.19 52.71
CA ILE A 395 -31.86 25.48 52.24
C ILE A 395 -30.89 24.36 52.65
N LYS A 396 -31.02 23.81 53.86
CA LYS A 396 -30.22 22.67 54.31
C LYS A 396 -30.46 21.42 53.44
N LYS A 397 -31.72 21.12 53.09
CA LYS A 397 -32.03 19.99 52.19
C LYS A 397 -31.46 20.24 50.79
N ASP A 398 -31.63 21.44 50.25
CA ASP A 398 -31.11 21.80 48.94
C ASP A 398 -29.58 21.73 48.89
N LEU A 399 -28.90 22.13 49.97
CA LEU A 399 -27.44 22.02 50.09
C LEU A 399 -26.97 20.57 50.09
N VAL A 400 -27.68 19.67 50.77
CA VAL A 400 -27.38 18.23 50.74
C VAL A 400 -27.58 17.66 49.33
N VAL A 401 -28.71 17.96 48.69
CA VAL A 401 -28.99 17.50 47.31
C VAL A 401 -27.97 18.05 46.31
N ALA A 402 -27.55 19.31 46.46
CA ALA A 402 -26.49 19.89 45.66
C ALA A 402 -25.15 19.18 45.90
N GLY A 403 -24.83 18.88 47.17
CA GLY A 403 -23.65 18.10 47.55
C GLY A 403 -23.60 16.73 46.87
N ASP A 404 -24.70 15.98 46.90
CA ASP A 404 -24.81 14.66 46.26
C ASP A 404 -24.65 14.75 44.73
N ARG A 405 -25.21 15.80 44.10
CA ARG A 405 -25.05 16.05 42.66
C ARG A 405 -23.60 16.36 42.30
N TYR A 406 -22.92 17.19 43.10
CA TYR A 406 -21.50 17.47 42.90
C TYR A 406 -20.64 16.21 43.08
N GLU A 407 -20.90 15.41 44.12
CA GLU A 407 -20.17 14.16 44.36
C GLU A 407 -20.37 13.17 43.19
N PHE A 408 -21.59 13.06 42.66
CA PHE A 408 -21.87 12.23 41.48
C PHE A 408 -21.09 12.69 40.24
N ILE A 409 -21.06 14.00 39.97
CA ILE A 409 -20.30 14.55 38.83
C ILE A 409 -18.80 14.30 38.99
N VAL A 410 -18.25 14.48 40.20
CA VAL A 410 -16.84 14.21 40.51
C VAL A 410 -16.52 12.73 40.26
N ARG A 411 -17.31 11.80 40.78
CA ARG A 411 -17.11 10.35 40.55
C ARG A 411 -17.18 9.99 39.06
N LYS A 412 -18.12 10.58 38.31
CA LYS A 412 -18.24 10.37 36.86
C LYS A 412 -16.99 10.86 36.14
N TYR A 413 -16.46 12.02 36.50
CA TYR A 413 -15.22 12.56 35.94
C TYR A 413 -14.01 11.69 36.29
N GLU A 414 -13.89 11.22 37.53
CA GLU A 414 -12.81 10.31 37.94
C GLU A 414 -12.83 8.99 37.15
N LEU A 415 -14.00 8.39 36.95
CA LEU A 415 -14.16 7.19 36.13
C LEU A 415 -13.77 7.45 34.66
N TYR A 416 -14.20 8.58 34.10
CA TYR A 416 -13.80 8.99 32.76
C TYR A 416 -12.28 9.14 32.65
N LYS A 417 -11.66 9.82 33.63
CA LYS A 417 -10.21 10.01 33.69
C LYS A 417 -9.45 8.68 33.77
N ILE A 418 -9.92 7.74 34.60
CA ILE A 418 -9.33 6.38 34.68
C ILE A 418 -9.46 5.65 33.34
N ARG A 419 -10.65 5.67 32.71
CA ARG A 419 -10.88 5.00 31.42
C ARG A 419 -10.03 5.59 30.30
N SER A 420 -9.93 6.92 30.24
CA SER A 420 -9.08 7.63 29.28
C SER A 420 -7.60 7.28 29.50
N LYS A 421 -7.11 7.32 30.75
CA LYS A 421 -5.74 6.93 31.09
C LYS A 421 -5.43 5.49 30.67
N SER A 422 -6.33 4.54 30.94
CA SER A 422 -6.19 3.13 30.53
C SER A 422 -6.19 2.95 29.01
N LYS A 423 -6.98 3.74 28.27
CA LYS A 423 -6.96 3.74 26.80
C LYS A 423 -5.62 4.23 26.27
N VAL A 424 -5.09 5.31 26.84
CA VAL A 424 -3.78 5.87 26.46
C VAL A 424 -2.64 4.88 26.76
N THR A 425 -2.63 4.23 27.93
CA THR A 425 -1.59 3.23 28.26
C THR A 425 -1.65 2.01 27.35
N CYS A 426 -2.85 1.53 27.00
CA CYS A 426 -3.04 0.45 26.04
C CYS A 426 -2.49 0.81 24.65
N LEU A 427 -2.82 2.01 24.14
CA LEU A 427 -2.32 2.50 22.85
C LEU A 427 -0.80 2.66 22.85
N ARG A 428 -0.22 3.21 23.93
CA ARG A 428 1.24 3.32 24.08
C ARG A 428 1.92 1.95 24.08
N SER A 429 1.39 0.99 24.85
CA SER A 429 1.93 -0.38 24.90
C SER A 429 1.90 -1.06 23.53
N LYS A 430 0.79 -0.91 22.79
CA LYS A 430 0.67 -1.42 21.42
C LYS A 430 1.70 -0.78 20.49
N HIS A 431 1.83 0.55 20.52
CA HIS A 431 2.79 1.27 19.69
C HIS A 431 4.24 0.84 19.97
N VAL A 432 4.62 0.68 21.25
CA VAL A 432 5.95 0.17 21.63
C VAL A 432 6.18 -1.25 21.08
N SER A 433 5.20 -2.14 21.20
CA SER A 433 5.29 -3.50 20.65
C SER A 433 5.43 -3.49 19.11
N ASP A 434 4.72 -2.61 18.42
CA ASP A 434 4.79 -2.49 16.97
C ASP A 434 6.17 -1.96 16.53
N VAL A 435 6.70 -0.94 17.22
CA VAL A 435 8.05 -0.41 16.98
C VAL A 435 9.13 -1.48 17.19
N GLU A 436 9.05 -2.28 18.25
CA GLU A 436 9.99 -3.38 18.48
C GLU A 436 9.91 -4.47 17.39
N ALA A 437 8.71 -4.78 16.90
CA ALA A 437 8.52 -5.75 15.82
C ALA A 437 9.11 -5.23 14.50
N PHE A 438 8.91 -3.95 14.17
CA PHE A 438 9.52 -3.31 13.00
C PHE A 438 11.04 -3.26 13.11
N LYS A 439 11.58 -2.94 14.29
CA LYS A 439 13.03 -2.94 14.53
C LYS A 439 13.64 -4.32 14.27
N LYS A 440 13.06 -5.39 14.82
CA LYS A 440 13.53 -6.77 14.55
C LYS A 440 13.50 -7.14 13.07
N LYS A 441 12.48 -6.69 12.34
CA LYS A 441 12.39 -6.91 10.89
C LYS A 441 13.47 -6.12 10.13
N ASN A 442 13.77 -4.90 10.57
CA ASN A 442 14.84 -4.09 10.00
C ASN A 442 16.20 -4.75 10.21
N ASP A 443 16.51 -5.18 11.45
CA ASP A 443 17.74 -5.90 11.78
C ASP A 443 17.91 -7.18 10.93
N GLN A 444 16.80 -7.90 10.67
CA GLN A 444 16.82 -9.08 9.81
C GLN A 444 17.12 -8.75 8.34
N LEU A 445 16.56 -7.66 7.81
CA LEU A 445 16.82 -7.22 6.43
C LEU A 445 18.24 -6.70 6.27
N GLU A 446 18.76 -5.96 7.25
CA GLU A 446 20.17 -5.53 7.28
C GLU A 446 21.13 -6.72 7.27
N ALA A 447 20.85 -7.76 8.07
CA ALA A 447 21.64 -8.99 8.03
C ALA A 447 21.57 -9.72 6.69
N GLN A 448 20.42 -9.69 6.00
CA GLN A 448 20.28 -10.26 4.66
C GLN A 448 21.05 -9.45 3.60
N LEU A 449 21.01 -8.12 3.67
CA LEU A 449 21.78 -7.24 2.80
C LEU A 449 23.28 -7.47 2.97
N SER A 450 23.77 -7.51 4.21
CA SER A 450 25.18 -7.81 4.51
C SER A 450 25.62 -9.15 3.91
N LEU A 451 24.79 -10.19 3.99
CA LEU A 451 25.10 -11.49 3.39
C LEU A 451 25.17 -11.43 1.86
N GLN A 452 24.32 -10.63 1.21
CA GLN A 452 24.33 -10.45 -0.25
C GLN A 452 25.56 -9.65 -0.69
N GLU A 453 25.95 -8.62 0.05
CA GLU A 453 27.18 -7.86 -0.21
C GLU A 453 28.43 -8.75 -0.09
N ASP A 454 28.48 -9.66 0.88
CA ASP A 454 29.58 -10.62 1.01
C ASP A 454 29.63 -11.59 -0.18
N LYS A 455 28.47 -12.07 -0.64
CA LYS A 455 28.38 -12.92 -1.85
C LYS A 455 28.85 -12.19 -3.10
N LEU A 456 28.38 -10.96 -3.31
CA LEU A 456 28.79 -10.15 -4.46
C LEU A 456 30.30 -9.90 -4.44
N ARG A 457 30.87 -9.57 -3.27
CA ARG A 457 32.33 -9.43 -3.11
C ARG A 457 33.09 -10.71 -3.46
N ALA A 458 32.56 -11.89 -3.08
CA ALA A 458 33.17 -13.17 -3.44
C ALA A 458 33.09 -13.46 -4.95
N GLU A 459 31.95 -13.17 -5.59
CA GLU A 459 31.79 -13.32 -7.05
C GLU A 459 32.69 -12.35 -7.82
N GLU A 460 32.81 -11.10 -7.39
CA GLU A 460 33.73 -10.13 -7.98
C GLU A 460 35.20 -10.58 -7.87
N ALA A 461 35.59 -11.20 -6.75
CA ALA A 461 36.92 -11.77 -6.58
C ALA A 461 37.17 -12.93 -7.55
N LEU A 462 36.21 -13.86 -7.70
CA LEU A 462 36.29 -14.95 -8.67
C LEU A 462 36.34 -14.43 -10.11
N ARG A 463 35.54 -13.42 -10.43
CA ARG A 463 35.56 -12.78 -11.75
C ARG A 463 36.94 -12.20 -12.07
N LYS A 464 37.56 -11.47 -11.13
CA LYS A 464 38.93 -10.93 -11.30
C LYS A 464 39.95 -12.05 -11.54
N GLN A 465 39.88 -13.15 -10.78
CA GLN A 465 40.76 -14.29 -10.95
C GLN A 465 40.62 -14.94 -12.34
N VAL A 466 39.39 -15.06 -12.84
CA VAL A 466 39.12 -15.58 -14.20
C VAL A 466 39.65 -14.61 -15.27
N GLU A 467 39.45 -13.30 -15.11
CA GLU A 467 39.96 -12.28 -16.03
C GLU A 467 41.51 -12.29 -16.08
N GLU A 468 42.18 -12.42 -14.94
CA GLU A 468 43.63 -12.59 -14.83
C GLU A 468 44.10 -13.86 -15.55
N SER A 469 43.45 -15.01 -15.28
CA SER A 469 43.78 -16.29 -15.93
C SER A 469 43.60 -16.23 -17.45
N LEU A 470 42.52 -15.61 -17.93
CA LEU A 470 42.29 -15.38 -19.36
C LEU A 470 43.34 -14.46 -19.98
N SER A 471 43.80 -13.44 -19.26
CA SER A 471 44.88 -12.56 -19.73
C SER A 471 46.19 -13.33 -19.88
N ALA A 472 46.53 -14.21 -18.92
CA ALA A 472 47.72 -15.06 -18.94
C ALA A 472 47.70 -16.07 -20.10
N VAL A 473 46.55 -16.72 -20.35
CA VAL A 473 46.40 -17.64 -21.50
C VAL A 473 46.53 -16.89 -22.82
N ARG A 474 46.05 -15.65 -22.91
CA ARG A 474 46.22 -14.83 -24.13
C ARG A 474 47.68 -14.47 -24.38
N THR A 475 48.43 -14.10 -23.35
CA THR A 475 49.86 -13.81 -23.47
C THR A 475 50.64 -15.07 -23.87
N GLU A 476 50.35 -16.21 -23.22
CA GLU A 476 50.99 -17.48 -23.55
C GLU A 476 50.70 -17.91 -25.00
N ARG A 477 49.45 -17.74 -25.46
CA ARG A 477 49.08 -17.99 -26.87
C ARG A 477 49.84 -17.09 -27.84
N GLN A 478 50.04 -15.82 -27.49
CA GLN A 478 50.83 -14.90 -28.31
C GLN A 478 52.29 -15.33 -28.36
N ASP A 479 52.87 -15.74 -27.24
CA ASP A 479 54.25 -16.24 -27.16
C ASP A 479 54.42 -17.52 -27.97
N MET A 480 53.49 -18.48 -27.86
CA MET A 480 53.47 -19.69 -28.69
C MET A 480 53.40 -19.35 -30.19
N ALA A 481 52.55 -18.41 -30.59
CA ALA A 481 52.46 -17.98 -31.99
C ALA A 481 53.79 -17.38 -32.49
N VAL A 482 54.51 -16.64 -31.65
CA VAL A 482 55.85 -16.13 -31.99
C VAL A 482 56.85 -17.28 -32.11
N ARG A 483 56.87 -18.24 -31.17
CA ARG A 483 57.74 -19.44 -31.25
C ARG A 483 57.51 -20.22 -32.54
N VAL A 484 56.24 -20.51 -32.89
CA VAL A 484 55.88 -21.22 -34.13
C VAL A 484 56.35 -20.46 -35.36
N ARG A 485 56.15 -19.13 -35.44
CA ARG A 485 56.66 -18.33 -36.59
C ARG A 485 58.18 -18.41 -36.71
N ASN A 486 58.91 -18.40 -35.59
CA ASN A 486 60.36 -18.51 -35.60
C ASN A 486 60.83 -19.91 -36.06
N SER A 487 60.18 -20.97 -35.59
CA SER A 487 60.46 -22.35 -36.04
C SER A 487 60.15 -22.52 -37.54
N VAL A 488 59.04 -21.95 -38.04
CA VAL A 488 58.72 -21.97 -39.48
C VAL A 488 59.80 -21.28 -40.30
N ARG A 489 60.32 -20.12 -39.85
CA ARG A 489 61.44 -19.45 -40.52
C ARG A 489 62.70 -20.32 -40.53
N GLN A 490 63.05 -20.94 -39.41
CA GLN A 490 64.20 -21.85 -39.34
C GLN A 490 64.05 -23.04 -40.30
N VAL A 491 62.87 -23.65 -40.38
CA VAL A 491 62.59 -24.73 -41.33
C VAL A 491 62.72 -24.25 -42.78
N GLN A 492 62.23 -23.04 -43.10
CA GLN A 492 62.41 -22.45 -44.43
C GLN A 492 63.88 -22.19 -44.77
N ASP A 493 64.67 -21.70 -43.81
CA ASP A 493 66.11 -21.48 -43.99
C ASP A 493 66.83 -22.81 -44.26
N HIS A 494 66.52 -23.87 -43.50
CA HIS A 494 67.04 -25.21 -43.76
C HIS A 494 66.58 -25.80 -45.10
N GLU A 495 65.34 -25.56 -45.51
CA GLU A 495 64.85 -26.01 -46.82
C GLU A 495 65.61 -25.32 -47.96
N ASN A 496 65.90 -24.03 -47.84
CA ASN A 496 66.72 -23.28 -48.78
C ASN A 496 68.16 -23.78 -48.82
N GLU A 497 68.74 -24.08 -47.65
CA GLU A 497 70.08 -24.68 -47.55
C GLU A 497 70.13 -26.06 -48.23
N ILE A 498 69.13 -26.92 -48.00
CA ILE A 498 69.00 -28.23 -48.65
C ILE A 498 68.89 -28.06 -50.18
N LYS A 499 68.10 -27.10 -50.67
CA LYS A 499 67.99 -26.80 -52.11
C LYS A 499 69.36 -26.44 -52.70
N LEU A 500 70.10 -25.54 -52.05
CA LEU A 500 71.44 -25.14 -52.47
C LEU A 500 72.43 -26.32 -52.47
N LEU A 501 72.36 -27.19 -51.44
CA LEU A 501 73.20 -28.38 -51.37
C LEU A 501 72.87 -29.39 -52.47
N ARG A 502 71.58 -29.58 -52.81
CA ARG A 502 71.16 -30.44 -53.93
C ARG A 502 71.67 -29.91 -55.27
N GLU A 503 71.59 -28.61 -55.51
CA GLU A 503 72.16 -27.98 -56.71
C GLU A 503 73.69 -28.22 -56.79
N LYS A 504 74.42 -28.04 -55.68
CA LYS A 504 75.86 -28.34 -55.62
C LYS A 504 76.15 -29.81 -55.92
N ILE A 505 75.37 -30.75 -55.37
CA ILE A 505 75.52 -32.18 -55.65
C ILE A 505 75.30 -32.46 -57.13
N SER A 506 74.26 -31.87 -57.75
CA SER A 506 73.99 -32.00 -59.18
C SER A 506 75.18 -31.52 -60.02
N LEU A 507 75.73 -30.34 -59.72
CA LEU A 507 76.90 -29.81 -60.43
C LEU A 507 78.13 -30.72 -60.30
N ILE A 508 78.36 -31.30 -59.12
CA ILE A 508 79.46 -32.26 -58.89
C ILE A 508 79.21 -33.55 -59.66
N GLN A 509 77.97 -34.07 -59.68
CA GLN A 509 77.60 -35.25 -60.45
C GLN A 509 77.80 -35.03 -61.95
N ASP A 510 77.37 -33.89 -62.49
CA ASP A 510 77.58 -33.51 -63.88
C ASP A 510 79.07 -33.42 -64.22
N ALA A 511 79.88 -32.78 -63.36
CA ALA A 511 81.32 -32.72 -63.53
C ALA A 511 82.00 -34.11 -63.48
N ASN A 512 81.56 -34.98 -62.58
CA ASN A 512 82.05 -36.36 -62.49
C ASN A 512 81.67 -37.18 -63.73
N ASN A 513 80.45 -37.01 -64.25
CA ASN A 513 80.00 -37.66 -65.48
C ASN A 513 80.88 -37.23 -66.67
N GLN A 514 81.14 -35.93 -66.82
CA GLN A 514 82.05 -35.41 -67.84
C GLN A 514 83.48 -35.97 -67.72
N LEU A 515 84.00 -36.11 -66.50
CA LEU A 515 85.32 -36.71 -66.26
C LEU A 515 85.34 -38.21 -66.62
N ASN A 516 84.28 -38.94 -66.28
CA ASN A 516 84.13 -40.36 -66.63
C ASN A 516 84.02 -40.56 -68.13
N GLU A 517 83.25 -39.71 -68.84
CA GLU A 517 83.17 -39.70 -70.31
C GLU A 517 84.57 -39.51 -70.91
N LYS A 518 85.33 -38.50 -70.46
CA LYS A 518 86.73 -38.29 -70.89
C LYS A 518 87.63 -39.49 -70.59
N LEU A 519 87.47 -40.14 -69.44
CA LEU A 519 88.25 -41.32 -69.08
C LEU A 519 87.93 -42.52 -69.97
N GLN A 520 86.64 -42.70 -70.32
CA GLN A 520 86.22 -43.71 -71.29
C GLN A 520 86.78 -43.41 -72.68
N GLU A 521 86.74 -42.16 -73.14
CA GLU A 521 87.37 -41.72 -74.41
C GLU A 521 88.87 -42.05 -74.43
N LEU A 522 89.60 -41.72 -73.35
CA LEU A 522 91.02 -42.04 -73.21
C LEU A 522 91.28 -43.55 -73.17
N SER A 523 90.45 -44.32 -72.47
CA SER A 523 90.55 -45.78 -72.40
C SER A 523 90.33 -46.44 -73.77
N ILE A 524 89.32 -45.99 -74.52
CA ILE A 524 89.08 -46.43 -75.90
C ILE A 524 90.28 -46.06 -76.79
N THR A 525 90.81 -44.83 -76.64
CA THR A 525 92.01 -44.37 -77.38
C THR A 525 93.23 -45.24 -77.08
N ALA A 526 93.40 -45.68 -75.83
CA ALA A 526 94.51 -46.55 -75.41
C ALA A 526 94.36 -48.02 -75.82
N ILE A 527 93.15 -48.50 -76.12
CA ILE A 527 92.90 -49.87 -76.61
C ILE A 527 93.03 -49.95 -78.14
N VAL A 528 92.69 -48.87 -78.86
CA VAL A 528 92.67 -48.84 -80.34
C VAL A 528 94.03 -48.45 -80.95
N GLY A 529 94.92 -47.81 -80.18
CA GLY A 529 96.32 -47.56 -80.56
C GLY A 529 97.26 -48.61 -79.99
#